data_AF-A0A350JI27-F1
#
_entry.id   AF-A0A350JI27-F1
#
_cell.length_a   1.000
_cell.length_b   1.000
_cell.length_c   1.000
_cell.angle_alpha   90.00
_cell.angle_beta   90.00
_cell.angle_gamma   90.00
#
_symmetry.space_group_name_H-M   'P 1'
#
loop_
_entity.id
_entity.type
_entity.pdbx_description
1 polymer ?
#
loop_
_entity_poly.entity_id
_entity_poly.type
_entity_poly.pdbx_seq_one_letter_code
_entity_poly.pdbx_strand_id
1 'polypeptide(L)'
;MEGDAMAFMTLLSDSGYMAVIKVLEVVIAIMLLAQFKKELAYILVAPIIVNIMLFDFFIMGMPGMGVVLFAIDAFLIYAHRDKYMSIIS
;
A
#
# COMPACT_ATOMS: atom_id res chain seq x y z
N MET A 1 -11.49 1.25 25.86
CA MET A 1 -12.13 0.24 25.01
C MET A 1 -11.02 -0.40 24.21
N GLU A 2 -10.59 -1.61 24.58
CA GLU A 2 -9.78 -2.41 23.66
C GLU A 2 -10.72 -2.81 22.51
N GLY A 3 -10.39 -2.40 21.29
CA GLY A 3 -11.14 -2.79 20.11
C GLY A 3 -10.86 -4.25 19.79
N ASP A 4 -11.90 -5.04 19.53
CA ASP A 4 -11.73 -6.40 19.05
C ASP A 4 -11.23 -6.38 17.61
N ALA A 5 -9.94 -6.70 17.43
CA ALA A 5 -9.30 -6.80 16.12
C ALA A 5 -10.03 -7.81 15.21
N MET A 6 -10.62 -8.87 15.77
CA MET A 6 -11.36 -9.87 14.99
C MET A 6 -12.68 -9.30 14.46
N ALA A 7 -13.40 -8.52 15.27
CA ALA A 7 -14.60 -7.82 14.83
C ALA A 7 -14.29 -6.79 13.73
N PHE A 8 -13.19 -6.03 13.86
CA PHE A 8 -12.76 -5.09 12.83
C PHE A 8 -12.41 -5.80 11.51
N MET A 9 -11.69 -6.91 11.59
CA MET A 9 -11.34 -7.72 10.43
C MET A 9 -12.56 -8.31 9.71
N THR A 10 -13.52 -8.80 10.48
CA THR A 10 -14.78 -9.34 9.95
C THR A 10 -15.57 -8.24 9.23
N LEU A 11 -15.64 -7.03 9.80
CA LEU A 11 -16.31 -5.90 9.18
C LEU A 11 -15.64 -5.47 7.86
N LEU A 12 -14.30 -5.43 7.82
CA LEU A 12 -13.56 -5.10 6.60
C LEU A 12 -13.73 -6.15 5.49
N SER A 13 -13.85 -7.42 5.87
CA SER A 13 -14.15 -8.55 4.99
C SER A 13 -15.55 -8.41 4.39
N ASP A 14 -16.56 -8.30 5.25
CA ASP A 14 -17.96 -8.49 4.84
C ASP A 14 -18.55 -7.25 4.17
N SER A 15 -18.00 -6.07 4.44
CA SER A 15 -18.42 -4.81 3.81
C SER A 15 -18.02 -4.68 2.34
N GLY A 16 -17.14 -5.56 1.84
CA GLY A 16 -16.56 -5.44 0.50
C GLY A 16 -15.50 -4.32 0.38
N TYR A 17 -15.20 -3.61 1.47
CA TYR A 17 -14.19 -2.55 1.49
C TYR A 17 -12.82 -3.06 1.05
N MET A 18 -12.40 -4.24 1.50
CA MET A 18 -11.13 -4.83 1.05
C MET A 18 -11.11 -5.21 -0.42
N ALA A 19 -12.26 -5.54 -1.02
CA ALA A 19 -12.32 -5.79 -2.47
C ALA A 19 -12.03 -4.51 -3.26
N VAL A 20 -12.56 -3.36 -2.82
CA VAL A 20 -12.29 -2.07 -3.44
C VAL A 20 -10.81 -1.69 -3.33
N ILE A 21 -10.21 -1.84 -2.14
CA ILE A 21 -8.77 -1.61 -1.95
C ILE A 21 -7.94 -2.48 -2.87
N LYS A 22 -8.24 -3.79 -2.95
CA LYS A 22 -7.50 -4.72 -3.81
C LYS A 22 -7.63 -4.39 -5.30
N VAL A 23 -8.81 -3.96 -5.76
CA VAL A 23 -8.98 -3.50 -7.14
C VAL A 23 -8.12 -2.26 -7.42
N LEU A 24 -8.09 -1.29 -6.51
CA LEU A 24 -7.23 -0.10 -6.66
C LEU A 24 -5.75 -0.47 -6.69
N GLU A 25 -5.30 -1.36 -5.81
CA GLU A 25 -3.93 -1.86 -5.77
C GLU A 25 -3.55 -2.55 -7.09
N VAL A 26 -4.43 -3.40 -7.62
CA VAL A 26 -4.22 -4.09 -8.92
C VAL A 26 -4.17 -3.08 -10.07
N VAL A 27 -5.05 -2.07 -10.10
CA VAL A 27 -5.01 -1.02 -11.13
C VAL A 27 -3.69 -0.26 -11.10
N ILE A 28 -3.21 0.12 -9.91
CA ILE A 28 -1.93 0.81 -9.74
C ILE A 28 -0.76 -0.10 -10.15
N ALA A 29 -0.80 -1.38 -9.78
CA ALA A 29 0.20 -2.36 -10.21
C ALA A 29 0.22 -2.52 -11.74
N ILE A 30 -0.94 -2.55 -12.39
CA ILE A 30 -1.04 -2.56 -13.86
C ILE A 30 -0.47 -1.27 -14.45
N MET A 31 -0.73 -0.10 -13.87
CA MET A 31 -0.14 1.17 -14.31
C MET A 31 1.40 1.13 -14.24
N LEU A 32 1.96 0.57 -13.16
CA LEU A 32 3.40 0.36 -13.00
C LEU A 32 3.95 -0.59 -14.06
N LEU A 33 3.31 -1.75 -14.28
CA LEU A 33 3.76 -2.73 -15.28
C LEU A 33 3.65 -2.20 -16.71
N ALA A 34 2.56 -1.50 -17.02
CA ALA A 34 2.32 -0.86 -18.31
C ALA A 34 3.18 0.39 -18.53
N GLN A 35 3.99 0.78 -17.54
CA GLN A 35 4.87 1.94 -17.61
C GLN A 35 4.09 3.26 -17.87
N PHE A 36 2.78 3.26 -17.56
CA PHE A 36 1.84 4.33 -17.84
C PHE A 36 1.71 5.26 -16.63
N LYS A 37 2.13 6.53 -16.77
CA LYS A 37 2.19 7.51 -15.68
C LYS A 37 2.89 6.95 -14.43
N LYS A 38 4.09 6.40 -14.61
CA LYS A 38 4.85 5.72 -13.56
C LYS A 38 4.98 6.58 -12.31
N GLU A 39 5.29 7.85 -12.52
CA GLU A 39 5.43 8.89 -11.50
C GLU A 39 4.20 8.97 -10.57
N LEU A 40 3.01 8.94 -11.16
CA LEU A 40 1.74 8.96 -10.41
C LEU A 40 1.48 7.63 -9.72
N ALA A 41 1.71 6.51 -10.40
CA ALA A 41 1.47 5.17 -9.86
C ALA A 41 2.35 4.89 -8.63
N TYR A 42 3.59 5.35 -8.67
CA TYR A 42 4.54 5.33 -7.57
C TYR A 42 4.06 6.12 -6.33
N ILE A 43 3.55 7.34 -6.53
CA ILE A 43 2.97 8.12 -5.42
C ILE A 43 1.71 7.44 -4.86
N LEU A 44 0.90 6.82 -5.71
CA LEU A 44 -0.34 6.17 -5.28
C LEU A 44 -0.09 4.86 -4.52
N VAL A 45 0.96 4.10 -4.88
CA VAL A 45 1.26 2.81 -4.24
C VAL A 45 1.89 2.98 -2.85
N ALA A 46 2.68 4.04 -2.65
CA ALA A 46 3.38 4.28 -1.39
C ALA A 46 2.48 4.33 -0.13
N PRO A 47 1.39 5.13 -0.07
CA PRO A 47 0.52 5.15 1.10
C PRO A 47 -0.23 3.83 1.31
N ILE A 48 -0.49 3.05 0.24
CA ILE A 48 -1.11 1.73 0.34
C ILE A 48 -0.15 0.76 1.04
N ILE A 49 1.12 0.74 0.62
CA ILE A 49 2.14 -0.14 1.21
C ILE A 49 2.40 0.22 2.67
N VAL A 50 2.46 1.51 3.01
CA VAL A 50 2.54 1.97 4.40
C VAL A 50 1.33 1.48 5.21
N ASN A 51 0.12 1.56 4.66
CA ASN A 51 -1.08 1.07 5.35
C ASN A 51 -1.01 -0.44 5.62
N ILE A 52 -0.57 -1.25 4.64
CA ILE A 52 -0.40 -2.70 4.81
C ILE A 52 0.64 -3.00 5.91
N MET A 53 1.77 -2.30 5.91
CA MET A 53 2.80 -2.46 6.95
C MET A 53 2.25 -2.12 8.34
N LEU A 54 1.52 -1.01 8.47
CA LEU A 54 0.88 -0.62 9.74
C LEU A 54 -0.16 -1.64 10.17
N PHE A 55 -0.94 -2.17 9.23
CA PHE A 55 -1.92 -3.21 9.49
C PHE A 55 -1.27 -4.49 10.05
N ASP A 56 -0.18 -4.96 9.44
CA ASP A 56 0.57 -6.12 9.92
C ASP A 56 1.05 -5.92 11.37
N PHE A 57 1.64 -4.76 11.68
CA PHE A 57 2.15 -4.47 13.02
C PHE A 57 1.07 -4.24 14.08
N PHE A 58 0.06 -3.42 13.78
CA PHE A 58 -0.90 -2.94 14.77
C PHE A 58 -2.16 -3.81 14.88
N ILE A 59 -2.57 -4.48 13.79
CA ILE A 59 -3.80 -5.30 13.78
C ILE A 59 -3.47 -6.79 13.84
N MET A 60 -2.55 -7.28 12.99
CA MET A 60 -2.19 -8.70 12.99
C MET A 60 -1.22 -9.05 14.13
N GLY A 61 -0.47 -8.06 14.64
CA GLY A 61 0.50 -8.25 15.71
C GLY A 61 1.74 -9.02 15.29
N MET A 62 1.98 -9.20 13.99
CA MET A 62 3.13 -9.91 13.46
C MET A 62 3.62 -9.27 12.16
N PRO A 63 4.94 -9.19 11.91
CA PRO A 63 5.46 -8.70 10.65
C PRO A 63 5.02 -9.65 9.52
N GLY A 64 4.23 -9.12 8.59
CA GLY A 64 3.76 -9.84 7.41
C GLY A 64 4.49 -9.40 6.14
N MET A 65 3.84 -9.65 5.00
CA MET A 65 4.37 -9.30 3.68
C MET A 65 4.47 -7.77 3.48
N GLY A 66 3.76 -6.97 4.29
CA GLY A 66 3.82 -5.52 4.26
C GLY A 66 5.22 -4.95 4.51
N VAL A 67 6.03 -5.62 5.33
CA VAL A 67 7.42 -5.18 5.62
C VAL A 67 8.31 -5.31 4.38
N VAL A 68 8.17 -6.42 3.64
CA VAL A 68 8.94 -6.67 2.41
C VAL A 68 8.52 -5.69 1.32
N LEU A 69 7.21 -5.49 1.15
CA LEU A 69 6.67 -4.53 0.18
C LEU A 69 7.14 -3.11 0.51
N PHE A 70 7.14 -2.73 1.78
CA PHE A 70 7.66 -1.43 2.22
C PHE A 70 9.14 -1.25 1.92
N ALA A 71 9.97 -2.27 2.15
CA ALA A 71 11.39 -2.21 1.83
C ALA A 71 11.63 -2.04 0.32
N ILE A 72 10.87 -2.76 -0.51
CA ILE A 72 10.94 -2.65 -1.97
C ILE A 72 10.51 -1.24 -2.40
N ASP A 73 9.39 -0.75 -1.90
CA ASP A 73 8.86 0.56 -2.27
C ASP A 73 9.78 1.70 -1.82
N ALA A 74 10.33 1.63 -0.61
CA ALA A 74 11.32 2.57 -0.12
C ALA A 74 12.60 2.58 -0.98
N PHE A 75 13.09 1.40 -1.39
CA PHE A 75 14.21 1.29 -2.32
C PHE A 75 13.88 1.93 -3.68
N LEU A 76 12.66 1.72 -4.16
CA LEU A 76 12.20 2.19 -5.45
C LEU A 76 12.03 3.73 -5.45
N ILE A 77 11.49 4.30 -4.37
CA ILE A 77 11.45 5.74 -4.11
C ILE A 77 12.87 6.31 -4.10
N TYR A 78 13.80 5.66 -3.39
CA TYR A 78 15.19 6.11 -3.32
C TYR A 78 15.88 6.09 -4.69
N ALA A 79 15.71 5.03 -5.46
CA ALA A 79 16.29 4.86 -6.80
C ALA A 79 15.73 5.86 -7.82
N HIS A 80 14.48 6.28 -7.67
CA HIS A 80 13.80 7.22 -8.58
C HIS A 80 13.57 8.61 -7.98
N ARG A 81 14.27 8.97 -6.89
CA ARG A 81 14.07 10.23 -6.14
C ARG A 81 14.06 11.49 -7.02
N ASP A 82 14.89 11.51 -8.07
CA ASP A 82 15.01 12.65 -8.98
C ASP A 82 13.71 12.88 -9.78
N LYS A 83 12.94 11.83 -10.04
CA LYS A 83 11.62 11.90 -10.70
C LYS A 83 10.49 12.28 -9.76
N TYR A 84 10.57 11.91 -8.48
CA TYR A 84 9.60 12.37 -7.47
C TYR A 84 9.73 13.87 -7.21
N MET A 85 10.95 14.40 -7.18
CA MET A 85 11.21 15.83 -7.04
C MET A 85 10.59 16.66 -8.17
N SER A 86 10.48 16.12 -9.40
CA SER A 86 9.81 16.78 -10.53
C SER A 86 8.29 16.97 -10.36
N ILE A 87 7.68 16.33 -9.36
CA ILE A 87 6.22 16.39 -9.12
C ILE A 87 5.91 17.35 -7.95
N ILE A 88 6.87 17.55 -7.05
CA ILE A 88 6.75 18.40 -5.86
C ILE A 88 7.34 19.81 -6.12
N SER A 89 8.25 19.93 -7.10
CA SER A 89 8.82 21.18 -7.61
C SER A 89 7.98 21.78 -8.73
#